data_AF-A0A4Y8S856-F1
#
_entry.id   AF-A0A4Y8S856-F1
#
_cell.length_a   1.000
_cell.length_b   1.000
_cell.length_c   1.000
_cell.angle_alpha   90.00
_cell.angle_beta   90.00
_cell.angle_gamma   90.00
#
_symmetry.space_group_name_H-M   'P 1'
#
loop_
_entity.id
_entity.type
_entity.pdbx_description
1 polymer ?
#
loop_
_entity_poly.entity_id
_entity_poly.type
_entity_poly.pdbx_seq_one_letter_code
_entity_poly.pdbx_strand_id
1 'polypeptide(L)'
;MCYVTGYTLVIPLSQNNLDKTAGAVKAGQQLNPFAGFDFTKGNWQAFIVVSPSDFTDLHPSIQHHGCIKTGDRKVLMRMKKDWKFRAIGGDMATFQSTFYVVRNHKVMFESGIVLDKQRQGLQNPQYGWMEPVDAAEIISTCKQFKAVYWPIVFL
;
A
#
# COMPACT_ATOMS: atom_id res chain seq x y z
N MET A 1 -26.36 23.77 -14.49
CA MET A 1 -24.88 23.80 -14.59
C MET A 1 -24.31 23.06 -13.39
N CYS A 2 -23.60 21.95 -13.61
CA CYS A 2 -22.93 21.23 -12.53
C CYS A 2 -21.48 21.71 -12.48
N TYR A 3 -21.13 22.48 -11.44
CA TYR A 3 -19.76 22.91 -11.23
C TYR A 3 -18.97 21.75 -10.63
N VAL A 4 -18.15 21.12 -11.46
CA VAL A 4 -17.24 20.09 -10.98
C VAL A 4 -15.99 20.79 -10.45
N THR A 5 -15.89 20.93 -9.13
CA THR A 5 -14.66 21.38 -8.47
C THR A 5 -13.77 20.17 -8.24
N GLY A 6 -12.63 20.14 -8.94
CA GLY A 6 -11.59 19.12 -8.76
C GLY A 6 -10.37 19.72 -8.09
N TYR A 7 -9.76 18.98 -7.16
CA TYR A 7 -8.46 19.33 -6.58
C TYR A 7 -7.46 18.23 -6.94
N THR A 8 -6.31 18.60 -7.48
CA THR A 8 -5.20 17.67 -7.69
C THR A 8 -4.55 17.39 -6.36
N LEU A 9 -4.57 16.12 -5.92
CA LEU A 9 -3.73 15.70 -4.80
C LEU A 9 -2.31 15.53 -5.33
N VAL A 10 -1.45 16.49 -5.00
CA VAL A 10 0.00 16.37 -5.23
C VAL A 10 0.59 15.61 -4.05
N ILE A 11 1.15 14.44 -4.34
CA ILE A 11 1.93 13.68 -3.35
C ILE A 11 3.40 13.92 -3.71
N PRO A 12 4.13 14.76 -2.94
CA PRO A 12 5.55 14.94 -3.18
C PRO A 12 6.28 13.64 -2.86
N LEU A 13 6.93 13.06 -3.86
CA LEU A 13 7.82 11.90 -3.78
C LEU A 13 9.21 12.28 -3.22
N SER A 14 9.35 13.52 -2.70
CA SER A 14 10.53 14.01 -1.98
C SER A 14 11.11 12.90 -1.11
N GLN A 15 12.27 12.40 -1.53
CA GLN A 15 13.02 11.29 -0.95
C GLN A 15 12.79 11.19 0.55
N ASN A 16 11.84 10.35 0.94
CA ASN A 16 11.66 10.07 2.34
C ASN A 16 12.94 9.39 2.81
N ASN A 17 13.58 10.00 3.79
CA ASN A 17 14.39 9.27 4.75
C ASN A 17 13.44 8.26 5.41
N LEU A 18 13.21 7.11 4.74
CA LEU A 18 12.86 5.87 5.42
C LEU A 18 13.93 5.76 6.49
N ASP A 19 13.55 6.03 7.74
CA ASP A 19 14.46 5.96 8.88
C ASP A 19 15.23 4.65 8.75
N LYS A 20 16.55 4.76 8.44
CA LYS A 20 17.47 3.64 8.23
C LYS A 20 17.79 2.93 9.55
N THR A 21 16.81 2.78 10.43
CA THR A 21 17.00 2.30 11.81
C THR A 21 16.42 0.92 12.06
N ALA A 22 15.96 0.20 11.03
CA ALA A 22 15.81 -1.24 11.15
C ALA A 22 17.09 -1.92 10.65
N GLY A 23 17.81 -2.60 11.54
CA GLY A 23 18.92 -3.48 11.15
C GLY A 23 18.48 -4.51 10.10
N ALA A 24 19.45 -5.12 9.41
CA ALA A 24 19.19 -6.09 8.35
C ALA A 24 18.14 -7.12 8.78
N VAL A 25 17.00 -7.10 8.11
CA VAL A 25 15.86 -7.99 8.38
C VAL A 25 16.27 -9.40 7.94
N LYS A 26 16.16 -10.36 8.86
CA LYS A 26 16.49 -11.77 8.55
C LYS A 26 15.33 -12.43 7.83
N ALA A 27 15.65 -13.26 6.84
CA ALA A 27 14.67 -14.14 6.21
C ALA A 27 13.96 -15.01 7.27
N GLY A 28 12.65 -15.18 7.14
CA GLY A 28 11.77 -15.84 8.09
C GLY A 28 11.22 -14.94 9.20
N GLN A 29 11.76 -13.73 9.40
CA GLN A 29 11.27 -12.83 10.44
C GLN A 29 9.85 -12.35 10.12
N GLN A 30 8.98 -12.39 11.13
CA GLN A 30 7.65 -11.80 11.03
C GLN A 30 7.70 -10.30 11.30
N LEU A 31 7.01 -9.53 10.47
CA LEU A 31 7.02 -8.07 10.45
C LEU A 31 5.60 -7.52 10.37
N ASN A 32 5.46 -6.29 10.86
CA ASN A 32 4.27 -5.47 10.65
C ASN A 32 4.74 -4.05 10.31
N PRO A 33 4.73 -3.66 9.03
CA PRO A 33 5.20 -2.36 8.58
C PRO A 33 4.46 -1.17 9.22
N PHE A 34 3.26 -1.40 9.78
CA PHE A 34 2.39 -0.36 10.31
C PHE A 34 2.32 -0.36 11.84
N ALA A 35 3.11 -1.18 12.53
CA ALA A 35 3.09 -1.29 13.99
C ALA A 35 3.29 0.07 14.68
N GLY A 36 4.19 0.90 14.14
CA GLY A 36 4.49 2.24 14.63
C GLY A 36 3.46 3.33 14.26
N PHE A 37 2.48 3.04 13.40
CA PHE A 37 1.56 4.07 12.91
C PHE A 37 0.38 4.28 13.86
N ASP A 38 0.11 5.54 14.22
CA ASP A 38 -1.07 5.93 14.98
C ASP A 38 -2.17 6.45 14.04
N PHE A 39 -2.98 5.54 13.51
CA PHE A 39 -4.11 5.85 12.62
C PHE A 39 -5.26 6.60 13.32
N THR A 40 -5.19 6.82 14.64
CA THR A 40 -6.16 7.65 15.36
C THR A 40 -5.84 9.14 15.26
N LYS A 41 -4.59 9.51 14.94
CA LYS A 41 -4.12 10.91 14.94
C LYS A 41 -3.70 11.38 13.55
N GLY A 42 -4.35 12.44 13.06
CA GLY A 42 -4.07 13.05 11.76
C GLY A 42 -4.89 12.43 10.62
N ASN A 43 -4.72 12.96 9.42
CA ASN A 43 -5.43 12.50 8.23
C ASN A 43 -4.61 11.42 7.52
N TRP A 44 -4.94 10.16 7.79
CA TRP A 44 -4.29 9.00 7.18
C TRP A 44 -5.07 8.49 5.99
N GLN A 45 -4.34 8.12 4.94
CA GLN A 45 -4.89 7.53 3.73
C GLN A 45 -3.95 6.43 3.24
N ALA A 46 -4.51 5.32 2.76
CA ALA A 46 -3.78 4.29 2.06
C ALA A 46 -4.22 4.27 0.59
N PHE A 47 -3.27 4.17 -0.32
CA PHE A 47 -3.49 4.15 -1.76
C PHE A 47 -2.85 2.91 -2.37
N ILE A 48 -3.52 2.32 -3.35
CA ILE A 48 -2.95 1.33 -4.26
C ILE A 48 -3.07 1.93 -5.65
N VAL A 49 -1.94 2.04 -6.33
CA VAL A 49 -1.84 2.43 -7.73
C VAL A 49 -1.54 1.16 -8.51
N VAL A 50 -2.52 0.71 -9.30
CA VAL A 50 -2.43 -0.54 -10.06
C VAL A 50 -1.82 -0.22 -11.42
N SER A 51 -0.71 -0.89 -11.75
CA SER A 51 -0.12 -0.79 -13.09
C SER A 51 -1.06 -1.40 -14.13
N PRO A 52 -1.16 -0.82 -15.34
CA PRO A 52 -1.87 -1.45 -16.45
C PRO A 52 -1.45 -2.90 -16.73
N SER A 53 -0.18 -3.25 -16.49
CA SER A 53 0.34 -4.62 -16.66
C SER A 53 -0.28 -5.63 -15.72
N ASP A 54 -0.71 -5.19 -14.54
CA ASP A 54 -1.12 -6.07 -13.44
C ASP A 54 -2.64 -6.28 -13.44
N PHE A 55 -3.40 -5.56 -14.27
CA PHE A 55 -4.86 -5.66 -14.31
C PHE A 55 -5.38 -7.05 -14.69
N THR A 56 -4.65 -7.77 -15.54
CA THR A 56 -5.06 -9.12 -16.00
C THR A 56 -5.02 -10.15 -14.89
N ASP A 57 -4.04 -10.00 -13.98
CA ASP A 57 -3.76 -10.95 -12.92
C ASP A 57 -4.33 -10.53 -11.57
N LEU A 58 -4.78 -9.27 -11.47
CA LEU A 58 -5.43 -8.70 -10.30
C LEU A 58 -6.54 -9.61 -9.78
N HIS A 59 -6.55 -9.78 -8.46
CA HIS A 59 -7.54 -10.62 -7.80
C HIS A 59 -8.96 -10.09 -8.07
N PRO A 60 -9.92 -10.94 -8.49
CA PRO A 60 -11.22 -10.51 -9.03
C PRO A 60 -12.12 -9.78 -8.01
N SER A 61 -11.82 -9.91 -6.72
CA SER A 61 -12.51 -9.16 -5.66
C SER A 61 -12.01 -7.73 -5.46
N ILE A 62 -10.86 -7.38 -6.03
CA ILE A 62 -10.31 -6.02 -5.98
C ILE A 62 -10.92 -5.22 -7.12
N GLN A 63 -11.20 -3.95 -6.84
CA GLN A 63 -11.73 -3.03 -7.84
C GLN A 63 -10.69 -2.81 -8.95
N HIS A 64 -11.07 -3.12 -10.20
CA HIS A 64 -10.24 -2.88 -11.39
C HIS A 64 -10.22 -1.38 -11.74
N HIS A 65 -9.44 -0.61 -10.99
CA HIS A 65 -9.21 0.82 -11.21
C HIS A 65 -7.72 1.13 -11.05
N GLY A 66 -7.21 2.08 -11.85
CA GLY A 66 -5.80 2.48 -11.80
C GLY A 66 -5.36 3.04 -10.46
N CYS A 67 -6.30 3.58 -9.66
CA CYS A 67 -6.05 3.89 -8.28
C CYS A 67 -7.28 3.60 -7.41
N ILE A 68 -7.04 2.94 -6.27
CA ILE A 68 -8.02 2.74 -5.21
C ILE A 68 -7.43 3.23 -3.89
N LYS A 69 -8.26 3.77 -3.00
CA LYS A 69 -7.82 4.31 -1.72
C LYS A 69 -8.77 4.02 -0.57
N THR A 70 -8.28 4.12 0.64
CA THR A 70 -9.11 4.23 1.84
C THR A 70 -8.58 5.33 2.77
N GLY A 71 -9.49 6.06 3.38
CA GLY A 71 -9.25 6.87 4.58
C GLY A 71 -10.12 6.42 5.75
N ASP A 72 -10.81 5.28 5.62
CA ASP A 72 -11.65 4.74 6.68
C ASP A 72 -10.76 4.23 7.81
N ARG A 73 -10.89 4.85 8.98
CA ARG A 73 -10.11 4.52 10.17
C ARG A 73 -10.26 3.05 10.58
N LYS A 74 -11.44 2.45 10.41
CA LYS A 74 -11.65 1.02 10.74
C LYS A 74 -10.83 0.12 9.82
N VAL A 75 -10.81 0.44 8.53
CA VAL A 75 -10.01 -0.30 7.53
C VAL A 75 -8.52 -0.13 7.82
N LEU A 76 -8.06 1.09 8.09
CA LEU A 76 -6.66 1.35 8.44
C LEU A 76 -6.25 0.63 9.73
N MET A 77 -7.10 0.63 10.75
CA MET A 77 -6.82 -0.10 11.99
C MET A 77 -6.79 -1.62 11.77
N ARG A 78 -7.62 -2.16 10.87
CA ARG A 78 -7.55 -3.57 10.43
C ARG A 78 -6.22 -3.85 9.73
N MET A 79 -5.77 -2.98 8.82
CA MET A 79 -4.45 -3.09 8.19
C MET A 79 -3.35 -3.16 9.25
N LYS A 80 -3.36 -2.24 10.22
CA LYS A 80 -2.37 -2.26 11.32
C LYS A 80 -2.39 -3.56 12.11
N LYS A 81 -3.57 -4.13 12.37
CA LYS A 81 -3.72 -5.30 13.21
C LYS A 81 -3.36 -6.61 12.48
N ASP A 82 -3.81 -6.74 11.24
CA ASP A 82 -3.92 -8.01 10.55
C ASP A 82 -2.90 -8.16 9.41
N TRP A 83 -2.34 -7.05 8.88
CA TRP A 83 -1.28 -7.12 7.87
C TRP A 83 0.07 -7.47 8.50
N LYS A 84 0.23 -8.76 8.74
CA LYS A 84 1.46 -9.38 9.21
C LYS A 84 2.13 -10.07 8.04
N PHE A 85 3.44 -9.90 7.92
CA PHE A 85 4.22 -10.45 6.84
C PHE A 85 5.39 -11.27 7.35
N ARG A 86 5.86 -12.20 6.53
CA ARG A 86 7.15 -12.88 6.69
C ARG A 86 8.11 -12.30 5.66
N ALA A 87 9.24 -11.78 6.11
CA ALA A 87 10.32 -11.41 5.20
C ALA A 87 10.91 -12.69 4.61
N ILE A 88 10.89 -12.84 3.29
CA ILE A 88 11.50 -13.99 2.62
C ILE A 88 12.97 -13.69 2.27
N GLY A 89 13.32 -12.41 2.12
CA GLY A 89 14.57 -12.02 1.47
C GLY A 89 14.54 -12.38 -0.03
N GLY A 90 15.57 -11.96 -0.75
CA GLY A 90 15.71 -12.27 -2.18
C GLY A 90 15.72 -11.03 -3.08
N ASP A 91 16.05 -11.27 -4.35
CA ASP A 91 16.24 -10.23 -5.35
C ASP A 91 14.99 -9.39 -5.56
N MET A 92 15.22 -8.09 -5.74
CA MET A 92 14.15 -7.17 -6.06
C MET A 92 13.63 -7.45 -7.46
N ALA A 93 12.54 -8.23 -7.59
CA ALA A 93 11.74 -8.23 -8.81
C ALA A 93 11.19 -6.82 -9.07
N THR A 94 11.12 -6.41 -10.34
CA THR A 94 10.49 -5.15 -10.73
C THR A 94 8.98 -5.26 -10.52
N PHE A 95 8.47 -4.65 -9.45
CA PHE A 95 7.04 -4.49 -9.21
C PHE A 95 6.52 -3.27 -9.96
N GLN A 96 5.33 -3.38 -10.55
CA GLN A 96 4.74 -2.28 -11.31
C GLN A 96 3.65 -1.55 -10.52
N SER A 97 2.82 -2.28 -9.77
CA SER A 97 1.86 -1.67 -8.85
C SER A 97 2.52 -1.18 -7.56
N THR A 98 2.05 -0.05 -7.04
CA THR A 98 2.61 0.61 -5.85
C THR A 98 1.56 0.82 -4.77
N PHE A 99 1.97 0.67 -3.52
CA PHE A 99 1.17 0.92 -2.33
C PHE A 99 1.78 2.05 -1.52
N TYR A 100 0.94 3.00 -1.10
CA TYR A 100 1.34 4.15 -0.30
C TYR A 100 0.50 4.24 0.96
N VAL A 101 1.12 4.61 2.07
CA VAL A 101 0.43 5.13 3.25
C VAL A 101 0.85 6.58 3.43
N VAL A 102 -0.12 7.48 3.49
CA VAL A 102 0.07 8.92 3.55
C VAL A 102 -0.55 9.45 4.84
N ARG A 103 0.13 10.39 5.50
CA ARG A 103 -0.39 11.15 6.64
C ARG A 103 -0.22 12.64 6.38
N ASN A 104 -1.32 13.40 6.41
CA ASN A 104 -1.28 14.85 6.20
C ASN A 104 -0.48 15.25 4.93
N HIS A 105 -0.75 14.56 3.82
CA HIS A 105 -0.07 14.77 2.52
C HIS A 105 1.41 14.37 2.45
N LYS A 106 1.95 13.72 3.48
CA LYS A 106 3.31 13.15 3.46
C LYS A 106 3.23 11.64 3.34
N VAL A 107 4.00 11.07 2.42
CA VAL A 107 4.18 9.61 2.35
C VAL A 107 4.88 9.17 3.65
N MET A 108 4.32 8.17 4.31
CA MET A 108 4.86 7.56 5.53
C MET A 108 5.36 6.14 5.27
N PHE A 109 4.83 5.50 4.22
CA PHE A 109 5.24 4.19 3.75
C PHE A 109 5.01 4.09 2.25
N GLU A 110 5.93 3.43 1.57
CA GLU A 110 5.86 3.13 0.15
C GLU A 110 6.37 1.71 -0.07
N SER A 111 5.70 0.95 -0.92
CA SER A 111 6.20 -0.35 -1.36
C SER A 111 5.61 -0.72 -2.72
N GLY A 112 6.30 -1.58 -3.44
CA GLY A 112 5.63 -2.45 -4.40
C GLY A 112 4.52 -3.24 -3.74
N ILE A 113 3.48 -3.55 -4.51
CA ILE A 113 2.40 -4.40 -4.05
C ILE A 113 1.99 -5.36 -5.16
N VAL A 114 1.77 -6.62 -4.79
CA VAL A 114 1.17 -7.64 -5.65
C VAL A 114 -0.16 -8.04 -5.02
N LEU A 115 -1.22 -8.07 -5.81
CA LEU A 115 -2.58 -8.42 -5.39
C LEU A 115 -3.24 -9.37 -6.38
N ASP A 116 -2.46 -10.34 -6.86
CA ASP A 116 -2.88 -11.23 -7.94
C ASP A 116 -3.76 -12.36 -7.39
N LYS A 117 -4.25 -13.23 -8.26
CA LYS A 117 -5.03 -14.43 -7.84
C LYS A 117 -4.21 -15.41 -7.02
N GLN A 118 -2.92 -15.54 -7.30
CA GLN A 118 -2.06 -16.59 -6.74
C GLN A 118 -1.07 -16.08 -5.70
N ARG A 119 -0.74 -14.79 -5.74
CA ARG A 119 0.29 -14.21 -4.89
C ARG A 119 -0.14 -12.84 -4.42
N GLN A 120 0.11 -12.57 -3.15
CA GLN A 120 -0.04 -11.25 -2.56
C GLN A 120 1.21 -10.93 -1.77
N GLY A 121 1.53 -9.66 -1.65
CA GLY A 121 2.65 -9.25 -0.83
C GLY A 121 3.09 -7.84 -1.12
N LEU A 122 4.07 -7.41 -0.33
CA LEU A 122 4.68 -6.11 -0.43
C LEU A 122 6.17 -6.27 -0.73
N GLN A 123 6.72 -5.29 -1.43
CA GLN A 123 8.13 -5.29 -1.76
C GLN A 123 8.73 -3.92 -1.51
N ASN A 124 9.74 -3.85 -0.65
CA ASN A 124 10.37 -2.59 -0.28
C ASN A 124 11.88 -2.79 -0.10
N PRO A 125 12.73 -1.82 -0.48
CA PRO A 125 14.18 -1.89 -0.29
C PRO A 125 14.66 -2.26 1.12
N GLN A 126 13.90 -1.89 2.17
CA GLN A 126 14.20 -2.15 3.57
C GLN A 126 13.96 -3.60 3.99
N TYR A 127 12.93 -4.24 3.44
CA TYR A 127 12.46 -5.56 3.90
C TYR A 127 12.59 -6.67 2.85
N GLY A 128 12.92 -6.31 1.60
CA GLY A 128 12.84 -7.21 0.46
C GLY A 128 11.39 -7.58 0.15
N TRP A 129 11.20 -8.82 -0.36
CA TRP A 129 9.86 -9.40 -0.52
C TRP A 129 9.27 -9.80 0.82
N MET A 130 8.07 -9.30 1.10
CA MET A 130 7.26 -9.56 2.28
C MET A 130 6.00 -10.33 1.88
N GLU A 131 5.96 -11.61 2.24
CA GLU A 131 4.81 -12.47 1.99
C GLU A 131 3.82 -12.37 3.15
N PRO A 132 2.49 -12.23 2.92
CA PRO A 132 1.53 -12.13 3.99
C PRO A 132 1.44 -13.45 4.77
N VAL A 133 1.33 -13.34 6.09
CA VAL A 133 1.00 -14.50 6.94
C VAL A 133 -0.44 -14.96 6.67
N ASP A 134 -1.32 -14.02 6.34
CA ASP A 134 -2.70 -14.28 5.93
C ASP A 134 -3.03 -13.46 4.67
N ALA A 135 -3.00 -14.11 3.52
CA ALA A 135 -3.32 -13.50 2.23
C ALA A 135 -4.79 -13.05 2.12
N ALA A 136 -5.72 -13.77 2.76
CA ALA A 136 -7.15 -13.47 2.68
C ALA A 136 -7.46 -12.15 3.41
N GLU A 137 -6.74 -11.86 4.50
CA GLU A 137 -6.85 -10.58 5.21
C GLU A 137 -6.38 -9.40 4.37
N ILE A 138 -5.31 -9.55 3.58
CA ILE A 138 -4.87 -8.50 2.63
C ILE A 138 -5.98 -8.21 1.62
N ILE A 139 -6.47 -9.25 0.94
CA ILE A 139 -7.51 -9.09 -0.11
C ILE A 139 -8.81 -8.53 0.46
N SER A 140 -9.29 -9.05 1.59
CA SER A 140 -10.54 -8.59 2.22
C SER A 140 -10.46 -7.14 2.69
N THR A 141 -9.27 -6.68 3.07
CA THR A 141 -9.01 -5.30 3.44
C THR A 141 -8.97 -4.41 2.20
N CYS A 142 -8.19 -4.79 1.17
CA CYS A 142 -8.08 -4.04 -0.09
C CYS A 142 -9.42 -3.93 -0.84
N LYS A 143 -10.31 -4.94 -0.73
CA LYS A 143 -11.67 -4.91 -1.29
C LYS A 143 -12.52 -3.73 -0.79
N GLN A 144 -12.21 -3.21 0.41
CA GLN A 144 -12.95 -2.09 1.00
C GLN A 144 -12.49 -0.72 0.48
N PHE A 145 -11.38 -0.68 -0.26
CA PHE A 145 -10.87 0.55 -0.87
C PHE A 145 -11.85 1.01 -1.96
N LYS A 146 -11.88 2.31 -2.20
CA LYS A 146 -12.75 2.95 -3.17
C LYS A 146 -11.92 3.50 -4.32
N ALA A 147 -12.43 3.32 -5.53
CA ALA A 147 -11.88 3.91 -6.74
C ALA A 147 -11.65 5.42 -6.59
N VAL A 148 -10.52 5.87 -7.11
CA VAL A 148 -10.23 7.28 -7.29
C VAL A 148 -10.47 7.65 -8.75
N TYR A 149 -11.44 8.53 -8.97
CA TYR A 149 -11.82 8.99 -10.32
C TYR A 149 -11.13 10.28 -10.75
N TRP A 150 -10.52 11.00 -9.81
CA TRP A 150 -9.84 12.27 -10.05
C TRP A 150 -8.34 12.06 -10.27
N PRO A 151 -7.69 12.87 -11.14
CA PRO A 151 -6.25 12.79 -11.35
C PRO A 151 -5.51 12.95 -10.02
N ILE A 152 -4.71 11.94 -9.68
CA ILE A 152 -3.68 12.02 -8.65
C ILE A 152 -2.38 12.27 -9.40
N VAL A 153 -1.64 13.30 -8.99
CA VAL A 153 -0.32 13.57 -9.55
C VAL A 153 0.70 13.27 -8.47
N PHE A 154 1.54 12.27 -8.72
CA PHE A 154 2.75 12.01 -7.94
C PHE A 154 3.86 12.87 -8.59
N LEU A 155 4.47 13.79 -7.82
CA LEU A 155 5.55 14.67 -8.28
C LEU A 155 6.83 14.40 -7.50
#